data_AF-A0A6L5R0H2-F1
#
_entry.id   AF-A0A6L5R0H2-F1
#
_cell.length_a   1.000
_cell.length_b   1.000
_cell.length_c   1.000
_cell.angle_alpha   90.00
_cell.angle_beta   90.00
_cell.angle_gamma   90.00
#
_symmetry.space_group_name_H-M   'P 1'
#
loop_
_entity.id
_entity.type
_entity.pdbx_description
1 polymer ?
#
loop_
_entity_poly.entity_id
_entity_poly.type
_entity_poly.pdbx_seq_one_letter_code
_entity_poly.pdbx_strand_id
1 'polypeptide(L)'
;MPSPIDTILIGALLLALVTVESGGWFLTRVSRGLAPANPLQQSFFRAGHAHAGVLIVLSVAILAVLSDSALDGGWLWVARLGVPIAAILMPAGFFLSVLGRDPERPSRAILLLWLGAASLTIGLVTAGVGLLAGGIRAL
;
A
#
# COMPACT_ATOMS: atom_id res chain seq x y z
N MET A 1 -10.32 -18.31 -10.19
CA MET A 1 -11.20 -17.75 -9.13
C MET A 1 -10.34 -17.57 -7.88
N PRO A 2 -10.43 -16.44 -7.17
CA PRO A 2 -9.61 -16.19 -5.99
C PRO A 2 -9.79 -17.27 -4.93
N SER A 3 -8.72 -17.63 -4.22
CA SER A 3 -8.82 -18.56 -3.10
C SER A 3 -9.66 -17.93 -1.95
N PRO A 4 -10.15 -18.73 -0.98
CA PRO A 4 -10.84 -18.18 0.18
C PRO A 4 -10.02 -17.13 0.94
N ILE A 5 -8.70 -17.34 1.05
CA ILE A 5 -7.78 -16.40 1.69
C ILE A 5 -7.69 -15.10 0.89
N ASP A 6 -7.57 -15.20 -0.45
CA ASP A 6 -7.52 -14.00 -1.31
C ASP A 6 -8.82 -13.20 -1.20
N THR A 7 -9.97 -13.89 -1.15
CA THR A 7 -11.28 -13.25 -0.96
C THR A 7 -11.37 -12.51 0.39
N ILE A 8 -10.88 -13.12 1.48
CA ILE A 8 -10.84 -12.48 2.80
C ILE A 8 -9.94 -11.25 2.78
N LEU A 9 -8.76 -11.34 2.16
CA LEU A 9 -7.83 -10.22 2.05
C LEU A 9 -8.42 -9.08 1.22
N ILE A 10 -9.08 -9.38 0.11
CA ILE A 10 -9.80 -8.39 -0.70
C ILE A 10 -10.86 -7.69 0.15
N GLY A 11 -11.69 -8.44 0.88
CA GLY A 11 -12.69 -7.86 1.79
C GLY A 11 -12.08 -6.95 2.86
N ALA A 12 -10.99 -7.39 3.49
CA ALA A 12 -10.26 -6.59 4.49
C ALA A 12 -9.66 -5.31 3.89
N LEU A 13 -9.10 -5.37 2.68
CA LEU A 13 -8.53 -4.23 1.96
C LEU A 13 -9.61 -3.22 1.57
N LEU A 14 -10.79 -3.67 1.16
CA LEU A 14 -11.93 -2.79 0.87
C LEU A 14 -12.41 -2.07 2.14
N LEU A 15 -12.46 -2.76 3.29
CA LEU A 15 -12.76 -2.12 4.57
C LEU A 15 -11.66 -1.15 4.99
N ALA A 16 -10.39 -1.48 4.74
CA ALA A 16 -9.27 -0.57 4.99
C ALA A 16 -9.37 0.70 4.13
N LEU A 17 -9.96 0.65 2.94
CA LEU A 17 -10.17 1.81 2.08
C LEU A 17 -11.05 2.89 2.75
N VAL A 18 -11.99 2.50 3.63
CA VAL A 18 -12.79 3.45 4.44
C VAL A 18 -11.89 4.31 5.35
N THR A 19 -10.77 3.75 5.84
CA THR A 19 -9.79 4.52 6.61
C THR A 19 -9.03 5.52 5.73
N VAL A 20 -8.82 5.19 4.45
CA VAL A 20 -8.22 6.08 3.47
C VAL A 20 -9.15 7.25 3.16
N GLU A 21 -10.47 7.03 3.05
CA GLU A 21 -11.47 8.09 2.90
C GLU A 21 -11.41 9.11 4.03
N SER A 22 -11.26 8.62 5.27
CA SER A 22 -11.07 9.47 6.45
C SER A 22 -9.79 10.32 6.34
N GLY A 23 -8.71 9.76 5.78
CA GLY A 23 -7.49 10.50 5.42
C GLY A 23 -7.72 11.55 4.33
N GLY A 24 -8.55 11.25 3.34
CA GLY A 24 -8.95 12.20 2.29
C GLY A 24 -9.72 13.38 2.87
N TRP A 25 -10.68 13.11 3.76
CA TRP A 25 -11.38 14.14 4.53
C TRP A 25 -10.41 14.99 5.36
N PHE A 26 -9.44 14.37 6.04
CA PHE A 26 -8.40 15.10 6.76
C PHE A 26 -7.60 16.04 5.84
N LEU A 27 -7.23 15.59 4.64
CA LEU A 27 -6.54 16.43 3.65
C LEU A 27 -7.38 17.65 3.22
N THR A 28 -8.71 17.53 3.15
CA THR A 28 -9.58 18.69 2.90
C THR A 28 -9.51 19.71 4.04
N ARG A 29 -9.33 19.26 5.28
CA ARG A 29 -9.15 20.16 6.43
C ARG A 29 -7.80 20.86 6.38
N VAL A 30 -6.74 20.14 6.01
CA VAL A 30 -5.41 20.71 5.82
C VAL A 30 -5.41 21.77 4.74
N SER A 31 -6.00 21.49 3.57
CA SER A 31 -6.05 22.46 2.46
C SER A 31 -6.88 23.71 2.77
N ARG A 32 -7.88 23.59 3.66
CA ARG A 32 -8.71 24.70 4.14
C ARG A 32 -8.11 25.44 5.33
N GLY A 33 -6.92 25.07 5.82
CA GLY A 33 -6.30 25.65 7.01
C GLY A 33 -6.97 25.28 8.34
N LEU A 34 -7.93 24.35 8.34
CA LEU A 34 -8.64 23.85 9.53
C LEU A 34 -7.83 22.82 10.32
N ALA A 35 -6.71 22.37 9.77
CA ALA A 35 -5.68 21.55 10.40
C ALA A 35 -4.32 22.09 9.91
N PRO A 36 -3.70 23.02 10.66
CA PRO A 36 -2.44 23.64 10.25
C PRO A 36 -1.35 22.60 9.98
N ALA A 37 -0.70 22.72 8.83
CA ALA A 37 0.41 21.86 8.42
C ALA A 37 1.40 22.68 7.58
N ASN A 38 2.69 22.53 7.87
CA ASN A 38 3.74 23.20 7.10
C ASN A 38 3.91 22.56 5.70
N PRO A 39 4.70 23.14 4.78
CA PRO A 39 4.85 22.62 3.42
C PRO A 39 5.33 21.15 3.36
N LEU A 40 6.23 20.76 4.27
CA LEU A 40 6.72 19.39 4.37
C LEU A 40 5.57 18.44 4.73
N GLN A 41 4.83 18.74 5.80
CA GLN A 41 3.68 17.96 6.24
C GLN A 41 2.61 17.83 5.16
N GLN A 42 2.27 18.93 4.49
CA GLN A 42 1.29 18.89 3.39
C GLN A 42 1.72 17.94 2.26
N SER A 43 2.99 18.00 1.86
CA SER A 43 3.50 17.11 0.81
C SER A 43 3.49 15.64 1.23
N PHE A 44 3.90 15.34 2.47
CA PHE A 44 3.95 13.98 3.00
C PHE A 44 2.56 13.40 3.26
N PHE A 45 1.61 14.18 3.79
CA PHE A 45 0.23 13.72 3.98
C PHE A 45 -0.45 13.39 2.64
N ARG A 46 -0.24 14.22 1.59
CA ARG A 46 -0.74 13.91 0.25
C ARG A 46 -0.10 12.65 -0.32
N ALA A 47 1.22 12.52 -0.22
CA ALA A 47 1.94 11.34 -0.70
C ALA A 47 1.48 10.07 0.02
N GLY A 48 1.35 10.12 1.36
CA GLY A 48 0.88 9.01 2.17
C GLY A 48 -0.54 8.57 1.81
N HIS A 49 -1.47 9.52 1.65
CA HIS A 49 -2.86 9.22 1.26
C HIS A 49 -2.92 8.61 -0.16
N ALA A 50 -2.19 9.18 -1.11
CA ALA A 50 -2.14 8.66 -2.48
C ALA A 50 -1.60 7.21 -2.52
N HIS A 51 -0.51 6.93 -1.82
CA HIS A 51 0.05 5.58 -1.74
C HIS A 51 -0.90 4.60 -1.04
N ALA A 52 -1.61 5.01 0.02
CA ALA A 52 -2.56 4.14 0.70
C ALA A 52 -3.67 3.67 -0.25
N GLY A 53 -4.29 4.61 -0.96
CA GLY A 53 -5.38 4.32 -1.90
C GLY A 53 -4.91 3.44 -3.06
N VAL A 54 -3.86 3.86 -3.77
CA VAL A 54 -3.41 3.14 -4.98
C VAL A 54 -2.89 1.74 -4.65
N LEU A 55 -2.18 1.55 -3.54
CA LEU A 55 -1.63 0.25 -3.17
C LEU A 55 -2.71 -0.72 -2.67
N ILE A 56 -3.78 -0.23 -2.03
CA ILE A 56 -4.96 -1.05 -1.72
C ILE A 56 -5.63 -1.53 -3.02
N VAL A 57 -5.88 -0.62 -3.97
CA VAL A 57 -6.50 -0.98 -5.26
C VAL A 57 -5.62 -1.96 -6.03
N LEU A 58 -4.32 -1.73 -6.09
CA LEU A 58 -3.35 -2.62 -6.72
C LEU A 58 -3.32 -4.00 -6.04
N SER A 59 -3.40 -4.05 -4.72
CA SER A 59 -3.49 -5.30 -3.96
C SER A 59 -4.73 -6.10 -4.34
N VAL A 60 -5.90 -5.45 -4.40
CA VAL A 60 -7.15 -6.09 -4.84
C VAL A 60 -7.01 -6.62 -6.27
N ALA A 61 -6.45 -5.83 -7.18
CA ALA A 61 -6.25 -6.24 -8.56
C ALA A 61 -5.34 -7.48 -8.68
N ILE A 62 -4.21 -7.50 -7.96
CA ILE A 62 -3.30 -8.65 -7.95
C ILE A 62 -3.97 -9.88 -7.36
N LEU A 63 -4.60 -9.75 -6.19
CA LEU A 63 -5.27 -10.87 -5.52
C LEU A 63 -6.41 -11.47 -6.35
N ALA A 64 -7.09 -10.66 -7.17
CA ALA A 64 -8.15 -11.11 -8.06
C ALA A 64 -7.66 -12.08 -9.15
N VAL A 65 -6.41 -11.95 -9.59
CA VAL A 65 -5.80 -12.75 -10.67
C VAL A 65 -4.71 -13.71 -10.17
N LEU A 66 -4.33 -13.65 -8.89
CA LEU A 66 -3.19 -14.40 -8.34
C LEU A 66 -3.37 -15.92 -8.47
N SER A 67 -4.61 -16.42 -8.54
CA SER A 67 -4.91 -17.85 -8.77
C SER A 67 -4.34 -18.38 -10.09
N ASP A 68 -4.08 -17.50 -11.04
CA ASP A 68 -3.64 -17.85 -12.39
C ASP A 68 -2.10 -17.85 -12.48
N SER A 69 -1.41 -17.57 -11.38
CA SER A 69 0.05 -17.60 -11.31
C SER A 69 0.60 -19.03 -11.19
N ALA A 70 1.84 -19.20 -11.63
CA ALA A 70 2.62 -20.43 -11.45
C ALA A 70 3.25 -20.58 -10.05
N LEU A 71 2.85 -19.75 -9.08
CA LEU A 71 3.47 -19.67 -7.76
C LEU A 71 2.84 -20.65 -6.78
N ASP A 72 3.67 -21.20 -5.90
CA ASP A 72 3.28 -22.03 -4.78
C ASP A 72 4.07 -21.67 -3.50
N GLY A 73 3.72 -22.34 -2.40
CA GLY A 73 4.45 -22.25 -1.14
C GLY A 73 4.75 -20.82 -0.68
N GLY A 74 6.00 -20.57 -0.31
CA GLY A 74 6.45 -19.26 0.21
C GLY A 74 6.34 -18.13 -0.81
N TRP A 75 6.60 -18.39 -2.09
CA TRP A 75 6.54 -17.35 -3.13
C TRP A 75 5.12 -16.87 -3.39
N LEU A 76 4.14 -17.77 -3.31
CA LEU A 76 2.72 -17.38 -3.36
C LEU A 76 2.36 -16.45 -2.20
N TRP A 77 2.86 -16.71 -0.99
CA TRP A 77 2.63 -15.84 0.16
C TRP A 77 3.30 -14.47 0.02
N VAL A 78 4.51 -14.42 -0.55
CA VAL A 78 5.21 -13.16 -0.85
C VAL A 78 4.39 -12.32 -1.84
N ALA A 79 3.94 -12.91 -2.94
CA ALA A 79 3.08 -12.22 -3.92
C ALA A 79 1.75 -11.77 -3.31
N ARG A 80 1.16 -12.59 -2.43
CA ARG A 80 -0.12 -12.31 -1.75
C ARG A 80 -0.04 -11.14 -0.77
N LEU A 81 1.05 -11.03 0.01
CA LEU A 81 1.13 -10.07 1.12
C LEU A 81 2.04 -8.87 0.86
N GLY A 82 2.94 -8.93 -0.13
CA GLY A 82 3.94 -7.88 -0.35
C GLY A 82 3.33 -6.48 -0.58
N VAL A 83 2.33 -6.39 -1.46
CA VAL A 83 1.64 -5.12 -1.75
C VAL A 83 0.71 -4.69 -0.60
N PRO A 84 -0.10 -5.58 0.02
CA PRO A 84 -0.87 -5.22 1.23
C PRO A 84 -0.01 -4.67 2.37
N ILE A 85 1.16 -5.25 2.63
CA ILE A 85 2.08 -4.77 3.66
C ILE A 85 2.62 -3.38 3.28
N ALA A 86 2.98 -3.17 2.00
CA ALA A 86 3.42 -1.86 1.52
C ALA A 86 2.33 -0.79 1.66
N ALA A 87 1.06 -1.16 1.43
CA ALA A 87 -0.09 -0.28 1.58
C ALA A 87 -0.30 0.23 3.02
N ILE A 88 0.32 -0.43 4.01
CA ILE A 88 0.34 0.02 5.42
C ILE A 88 1.63 0.79 5.69
N LEU A 89 2.78 0.20 5.36
CA LEU A 89 4.09 0.74 5.74
C LEU A 89 4.43 2.07 5.06
N MET A 90 4.15 2.19 3.75
CA MET A 90 4.49 3.42 3.02
C MET A 90 3.68 4.62 3.51
N PRO A 91 2.33 4.54 3.63
CA PRO A 91 1.56 5.63 4.21
C PRO A 91 1.97 5.92 5.64
N ALA A 92 2.17 4.90 6.48
CA ALA A 92 2.64 5.11 7.86
C ALA A 92 3.97 5.87 7.89
N GLY A 93 4.94 5.52 7.03
CA GLY A 93 6.20 6.25 6.91
C GLY A 93 6.02 7.71 6.50
N PHE A 94 5.16 7.99 5.52
CA PHE A 94 4.84 9.35 5.11
C PHE A 94 4.16 10.16 6.24
N PHE A 95 3.14 9.62 6.91
CA PHE A 95 2.43 10.36 7.96
C PHE A 95 3.26 10.51 9.24
N LEU A 96 3.81 9.42 9.77
CA LEU A 96 4.46 9.38 11.07
C LEU A 96 5.82 10.10 11.08
N SER A 97 6.51 10.16 9.93
CA SER A 97 7.82 10.81 9.85
C SER A 97 7.76 12.33 9.98
N VAL A 98 6.61 12.96 9.73
CA VAL A 98 6.43 14.42 9.79
C VAL A 98 5.47 14.83 10.91
N LEU A 99 5.28 13.98 11.91
CA LEU A 99 4.57 14.38 13.13
C LEU A 99 5.45 15.31 13.98
N GLY A 100 4.84 16.36 14.53
CA GLY A 100 5.51 17.33 15.38
C GLY A 100 5.00 18.76 15.17
N ARG A 101 5.53 19.69 15.98
CA ARG A 101 5.34 21.13 15.79
C ARG A 101 6.38 21.61 14.78
N ASP A 102 5.92 21.99 13.60
CA ASP A 102 6.72 22.55 12.50
C ASP A 102 8.00 21.75 12.17
N PRO A 103 7.87 20.49 11.71
CA PRO A 103 9.02 19.66 11.38
C PRO A 103 9.75 20.16 10.12
N GLU A 104 11.07 20.34 10.24
CA GLU A 104 11.94 20.73 9.12
C GLU A 104 12.44 19.53 8.31
N ARG A 105 12.37 18.32 8.87
CA ARG A 105 12.80 17.08 8.21
C ARG A 105 12.04 15.86 8.73
N PRO A 106 11.94 14.77 7.94
CA PRO A 106 11.37 13.52 8.39
C PRO A 106 12.16 12.92 9.58
N SER A 107 11.43 12.38 10.55
CA SER A 107 11.97 11.61 11.67
C SER A 107 12.40 10.20 11.23
N ARG A 108 12.94 9.41 12.16
CA ARG A 108 13.34 8.00 11.91
C ARG A 108 12.18 7.11 11.46
N ALA A 109 10.93 7.51 11.68
CA ALA A 109 9.77 6.78 11.16
C ALA A 109 9.75 6.70 9.61
N ILE A 110 10.55 7.53 8.92
CA ILE A 110 10.78 7.42 7.46
C ILE A 110 11.30 6.04 7.04
N LEU A 111 11.92 5.27 7.95
CA LEU A 111 12.34 3.91 7.67
C LEU A 111 11.17 3.00 7.27
N LEU A 112 9.96 3.25 7.80
CA LEU A 112 8.74 2.51 7.41
C LEU A 112 8.44 2.70 5.91
N LEU A 113 8.69 3.89 5.37
CA LEU A 113 8.50 4.16 3.94
C LEU A 113 9.42 3.26 3.10
N TRP A 114 10.69 3.16 3.48
CA TRP A 114 11.67 2.36 2.75
C TRP A 114 11.44 0.86 2.90
N LEU A 115 11.03 0.40 4.09
CA LEU A 115 10.60 -1.00 4.29
C LEU A 115 9.36 -1.32 3.46
N GLY A 116 8.41 -0.39 3.39
CA GLY A 116 7.24 -0.50 2.52
C GLY A 116 7.60 -0.54 1.04
N ALA A 117 8.54 0.29 0.59
CA ALA A 117 9.05 0.29 -0.78
C ALA A 117 9.70 -1.06 -1.13
N ALA A 118 10.52 -1.61 -0.23
CA ALA A 118 11.12 -2.94 -0.41
C ALA A 118 10.05 -4.03 -0.50
N SER A 119 9.05 -4.02 0.40
CA SER A 119 7.92 -4.95 0.38
C SER A 119 7.12 -4.86 -0.94
N LEU A 120 6.89 -3.64 -1.42
CA LEU A 120 6.21 -3.38 -2.68
C LEU A 120 6.97 -4.00 -3.86
N THR A 121 8.27 -3.69 -3.98
CA THR A 121 9.11 -4.20 -5.06
C THR A 121 9.15 -5.72 -5.06
N ILE A 122 9.40 -6.34 -3.91
CA ILE A 122 9.46 -7.80 -3.78
C ILE A 122 8.12 -8.43 -4.15
N GLY A 123 7.01 -7.88 -3.64
CA GLY A 123 5.66 -8.36 -3.94
C GLY A 123 5.31 -8.27 -5.43
N LEU A 124 5.56 -7.12 -6.05
CA LEU A 124 5.28 -6.88 -7.47
C LEU A 124 6.12 -7.76 -8.39
N VAL A 125 7.42 -7.88 -8.13
CA VAL A 125 8.30 -8.73 -8.93
C VAL A 125 7.85 -10.18 -8.82
N THR A 126 7.55 -10.66 -7.61
CA THR A 126 7.11 -12.05 -7.39
C THR A 126 5.78 -12.32 -8.09
N ALA A 127 4.77 -11.45 -7.88
CA ALA A 127 3.46 -11.60 -8.52
C ALA A 127 3.56 -11.52 -10.05
N GLY A 128 4.28 -10.54 -10.58
CA GLY A 128 4.43 -10.34 -12.02
C GLY A 128 5.12 -11.52 -12.71
N VAL A 129 6.25 -11.99 -12.18
CA VAL A 129 6.95 -13.18 -12.70
C VAL A 129 6.06 -14.42 -12.59
N GLY A 130 5.37 -14.59 -11.47
CA GLY A 130 4.45 -15.69 -11.25
C GLY A 130 3.31 -15.75 -12.25
N LEU A 131 2.67 -14.61 -12.51
CA LEU A 131 1.58 -14.48 -13.47
C LEU A 131 2.05 -14.70 -14.91
N LEU A 132 3.22 -14.15 -15.29
CA LEU A 132 3.81 -14.41 -16.61
C LEU A 132 4.08 -15.90 -16.82
N ALA A 133 4.71 -16.56 -15.83
CA ALA A 133 4.98 -17.99 -15.91
C ALA A 133 3.70 -18.84 -15.94
N GLY A 134 2.66 -18.44 -15.21
CA GLY A 134 1.35 -19.10 -15.25
C GLY A 134 0.69 -18.99 -16.63
N GLY A 135 0.65 -17.79 -17.19
CA GLY A 135 0.09 -17.53 -18.52
C GLY A 135 0.84 -18.27 -19.64
N ILE A 136 2.17 -18.29 -19.59
CA ILE A 136 2.99 -19.02 -20.59
C ILE A 136 2.69 -20.53 -20.55
N ARG A 137 2.46 -21.12 -19.37
CA ARG A 137 2.12 -22.54 -19.24
C ARG A 137 0.72 -22.89 -19.75
N ALA A 138 -0.14 -21.89 -19.96
CA ALA A 138 -1.50 -22.08 -20.43
C ALA A 138 -1.65 -21.95 -21.97
N LEU A 139 -0.58 -21.57 -22.68
CA LEU A 139 -0.49 -21.58 -24.14
C LEU A 139 -0.14 -22.98 -24.66
#